data_AF-A0A3A5MMG5-F1
#
_entry.id   AF-A0A3A5MMG5-F1
#
_cell.length_a   1.000
_cell.length_b   1.000
_cell.length_c   1.000
_cell.angle_alpha   90.00
_cell.angle_beta   90.00
_cell.angle_gamma   90.00
#
_symmetry.space_group_name_H-M   'P 1'
#
loop_
_entity.id
_entity.type
_entity.pdbx_description
1 polymer ?
#
loop_
_entity_poly.entity_id
_entity_poly.type
_entity_poly.pdbx_seq_one_letter_code
_entity_poly.pdbx_strand_id
1 'polypeptide(L)'
;MKPVNSIDSMIQGPHGLIPVRRYSPSLGMSPVSFAPIVWIHGGGFFKGSLDQPESHDVARSLAAAGFQVVTVDYRLDYLKISTIFEWFLAGARRSTIRSRSTMSSQWYGQFSARLPTG
;
A
#
# COMPACT_ATOMS: atom_id res chain seq x y z
N MET A 1 -26.96 -14.21 1.71
CA MET A 1 -26.25 -14.50 0.43
C MET A 1 -26.16 -16.01 0.26
N LYS A 2 -26.18 -16.53 -0.98
CA LYS A 2 -25.95 -17.97 -1.21
C LYS A 2 -24.58 -18.37 -0.65
N PRO A 3 -24.44 -19.57 -0.06
CA PRO A 3 -23.13 -20.08 0.34
C PRO A 3 -22.25 -20.22 -0.91
N VAL A 4 -21.05 -19.64 -0.86
CA VAL A 4 -20.03 -19.77 -1.90
C VAL A 4 -18.90 -20.63 -1.36
N ASN A 5 -18.35 -21.50 -2.21
CA ASN A 5 -17.24 -22.35 -1.82
C ASN A 5 -15.94 -21.55 -1.91
N SER A 6 -15.07 -21.69 -0.90
CA SER A 6 -13.75 -21.08 -0.89
C SER A 6 -12.67 -22.07 -0.43
N ILE A 7 -11.53 -22.06 -1.11
CA ILE A 7 -10.40 -22.96 -0.81
C ILE A 7 -9.12 -22.13 -0.72
N ASP A 8 -8.36 -22.37 0.34
CA ASP A 8 -7.05 -21.77 0.57
C ASP A 8 -5.96 -22.63 -0.04
N SER A 9 -4.98 -21.98 -0.65
CA SER A 9 -3.85 -22.65 -1.30
C SER A 9 -2.64 -21.75 -1.32
N MET A 10 -1.48 -22.32 -1.67
CA MET A 10 -0.24 -21.58 -1.88
C MET A 10 0.13 -21.65 -3.36
N ILE A 11 0.61 -20.55 -3.93
CA ILE A 11 1.18 -20.52 -5.28
C ILE A 11 2.66 -20.15 -5.23
N GLN A 12 3.43 -20.67 -6.19
CA GLN A 12 4.85 -20.28 -6.35
C GLN A 12 4.92 -18.86 -6.91
N GLY A 13 5.63 -17.99 -6.20
CA GLY A 13 5.95 -16.63 -6.62
C GLY A 13 7.45 -16.38 -6.69
N PRO A 14 7.88 -15.26 -7.30
CA PRO A 14 9.30 -14.93 -7.47
C PRO A 14 10.08 -14.76 -6.15
N HIS A 15 9.39 -14.56 -5.03
CA HIS A 15 9.98 -14.35 -3.72
C HIS A 15 9.55 -15.40 -2.68
N GLY A 16 9.04 -16.55 -3.13
CA GLY A 16 8.55 -17.64 -2.29
C GLY A 16 7.05 -17.90 -2.47
N LEU A 17 6.48 -18.70 -1.56
CA LEU A 17 5.06 -19.04 -1.58
C LEU A 17 4.19 -17.81 -1.29
N ILE A 18 3.12 -17.67 -2.05
CA ILE A 18 2.11 -16.62 -1.90
C ILE A 18 0.79 -17.31 -1.50
N PRO A 19 0.23 -17.02 -0.32
CA PRO A 19 -1.09 -17.52 0.05
C PRO A 19 -2.17 -16.90 -0.82
N VAL A 20 -3.11 -17.72 -1.26
CA VAL A 20 -4.28 -17.29 -2.03
C VAL A 20 -5.53 -18.01 -1.57
N ARG A 21 -6.68 -17.33 -1.64
CA ARG A 21 -8.00 -17.91 -1.46
C ARG A 21 -8.77 -17.87 -2.77
N ARG A 22 -9.26 -19.01 -3.22
CA ARG A 22 -10.07 -19.13 -4.44
C ARG A 22 -11.53 -19.28 -4.08
N TYR A 23 -12.40 -18.52 -4.74
CA TYR A 23 -13.85 -18.59 -4.58
C TYR A 23 -14.48 -19.06 -5.87
N SER A 24 -15.38 -20.03 -5.76
CA SER A 24 -16.15 -20.56 -6.88
C SER A 24 -17.55 -19.94 -6.91
N PRO A 25 -18.13 -19.77 -8.11
CA PRO A 25 -19.54 -19.47 -8.26
C PRO A 25 -20.42 -20.44 -7.46
N SER A 26 -21.61 -19.99 -7.06
CA SER A 26 -22.58 -20.84 -6.37
C SER A 26 -22.91 -22.08 -7.21
N LEU A 27 -23.12 -23.23 -6.54
CA LEU A 27 -23.45 -24.49 -7.20
C LEU A 27 -24.69 -24.33 -8.11
N GLY A 28 -24.61 -24.90 -9.31
CA GLY A 28 -25.69 -24.81 -10.31
C GLY A 28 -25.71 -23.52 -11.13
N MET A 29 -24.70 -22.66 -10.98
CA MET A 29 -24.55 -21.44 -11.76
C MET A 29 -23.42 -21.60 -12.78
N SER A 30 -23.72 -21.35 -14.06
CA SER A 30 -22.68 -21.26 -15.08
C SER A 30 -21.79 -20.04 -14.81
N PRO A 31 -20.44 -20.18 -14.87
CA PRO A 31 -19.55 -19.04 -14.72
C PRO A 31 -19.88 -17.95 -15.76
N VAL A 32 -19.92 -16.70 -15.32
CA VAL A 32 -20.10 -15.53 -16.22
C VAL A 32 -18.89 -15.37 -17.15
N SER A 33 -17.73 -15.83 -16.70
CA SER A 33 -16.48 -15.86 -17.46
C SER A 33 -15.62 -17.04 -17.00
N PHE A 34 -14.81 -17.59 -17.91
CA PHE A 34 -13.76 -18.56 -17.57
C PHE A 34 -12.49 -17.90 -17.03
N ALA A 35 -12.31 -16.59 -17.26
CA ALA A 35 -11.19 -15.85 -16.70
C ALA A 35 -11.51 -15.44 -15.25
N PRO A 36 -10.66 -15.80 -14.27
CA PRO A 36 -10.88 -15.41 -12.88
C PRO A 36 -10.57 -13.93 -12.65
N ILE A 37 -11.31 -13.32 -11.73
CA ILE A 37 -10.98 -12.00 -11.18
C ILE A 37 -9.89 -12.19 -10.13
N VAL A 38 -8.79 -11.46 -10.24
CA VAL A 38 -7.77 -11.38 -9.19
C VAL A 38 -8.09 -10.20 -8.27
N TRP A 39 -8.40 -10.47 -7.01
CA TRP A 39 -8.69 -9.45 -6.00
C TRP A 39 -7.46 -9.18 -5.11
N ILE A 40 -7.03 -7.93 -5.07
CA ILE A 40 -5.96 -7.46 -4.20
C ILE A 40 -6.62 -6.65 -3.09
N HIS A 41 -6.52 -7.11 -1.85
CA HIS A 41 -7.16 -6.45 -0.72
C HIS A 41 -6.53 -5.08 -0.41
N GLY A 42 -7.32 -4.21 0.21
CA GLY A 42 -6.89 -2.90 0.68
C GLY A 42 -5.92 -2.97 1.87
N GLY A 43 -5.74 -1.83 2.55
CA GLY A 43 -4.85 -1.69 3.71
C GLY A 43 -3.48 -1.06 3.41
N GLY A 44 -3.38 -0.36 2.27
CA GLY A 44 -2.25 0.51 1.95
C GLY A 44 -0.89 -0.20 1.85
N PHE A 45 -0.89 -1.50 1.58
CA PHE A 45 0.29 -2.36 1.52
C PHE A 45 1.00 -2.61 2.86
N PHE A 46 0.46 -2.14 3.99
CA PHE A 46 1.03 -2.36 5.33
C PHE A 46 0.10 -3.13 6.27
N LYS A 47 -1.17 -3.29 5.92
CA LYS A 47 -2.17 -4.07 6.65
C LYS A 47 -3.04 -4.85 5.65
N GLY A 48 -3.60 -5.97 6.07
CA GLY A 48 -4.40 -6.80 5.17
C GLY A 48 -4.34 -8.27 5.52
N SER A 49 -5.34 -9.04 5.09
CA SER A 49 -5.27 -10.51 5.04
C SER A 49 -6.43 -11.09 4.21
N LEU A 50 -6.41 -12.40 3.96
CA LEU A 50 -7.52 -13.13 3.35
C LEU A 50 -8.82 -13.11 4.16
N ASP A 51 -8.73 -12.96 5.48
CA ASP A 51 -9.88 -13.04 6.40
C ASP A 51 -10.50 -11.68 6.73
N GLN A 52 -9.89 -10.58 6.29
CA GLN A 52 -10.47 -9.26 6.53
C GLN A 52 -11.80 -9.10 5.77
N PRO A 53 -12.82 -8.44 6.35
CA PRO A 53 -14.11 -8.25 5.68
C PRO A 53 -13.99 -7.59 4.31
N GLU A 54 -13.14 -6.56 4.17
CA GLU A 54 -12.88 -5.90 2.88
C GLU A 54 -12.28 -6.82 1.80
N SER A 55 -11.70 -7.94 2.22
CA SER A 55 -11.09 -8.95 1.36
C SER A 55 -12.09 -10.08 1.09
N HIS A 56 -12.65 -10.65 2.15
CA HIS A 56 -13.50 -11.82 2.10
C HIS A 56 -14.90 -11.52 1.54
N ASP A 57 -15.57 -10.49 2.04
CA ASP A 57 -16.97 -10.23 1.68
C ASP A 57 -17.11 -9.72 0.25
N VAL A 58 -16.12 -8.97 -0.23
CA VAL A 58 -16.04 -8.54 -1.62
C VAL A 58 -15.88 -9.74 -2.54
N ALA A 59 -14.94 -10.64 -2.24
CA ALA A 59 -14.72 -11.84 -3.04
C ALA A 59 -15.94 -12.77 -3.04
N ARG A 60 -16.63 -12.91 -1.89
CA ARG A 60 -17.89 -13.66 -1.81
C ARG A 60 -19.00 -13.04 -2.66
N SER A 61 -19.11 -11.72 -2.65
CA SER A 61 -20.14 -11.00 -3.42
C SER A 61 -19.92 -11.17 -4.93
N LEU A 62 -18.68 -11.07 -5.38
CA LEU A 62 -18.30 -11.34 -6.78
C LEU A 62 -18.55 -12.81 -7.16
N ALA A 63 -18.22 -13.76 -6.28
CA ALA A 63 -18.49 -15.17 -6.52
C ALA A 63 -20.00 -15.48 -6.58
N ALA A 64 -20.80 -14.84 -5.72
CA ALA A 64 -22.25 -14.95 -5.75
C ALA A 64 -22.85 -14.34 -7.04
N ALA A 65 -22.17 -13.37 -7.66
CA ALA A 65 -22.51 -12.82 -8.96
C ALA A 65 -22.07 -13.70 -10.14
N GLY A 66 -21.40 -14.83 -9.88
CA GLY A 66 -21.05 -15.83 -10.91
C GLY A 66 -19.62 -15.76 -11.42
N PHE A 67 -18.74 -14.99 -10.79
CA PHE A 67 -17.33 -14.92 -11.14
C PHE A 67 -16.51 -15.95 -10.37
N GLN A 68 -15.47 -16.49 -11.01
CA GLN A 68 -14.38 -17.09 -10.26
C GLN A 68 -13.50 -15.97 -9.70
N VAL A 69 -13.13 -16.05 -8.43
CA VAL A 69 -12.32 -15.02 -7.77
C VAL A 69 -11.11 -15.65 -7.11
N VAL A 70 -9.95 -15.03 -7.25
CA VAL A 70 -8.73 -15.39 -6.52
C VAL A 70 -8.27 -14.18 -5.73
N THR A 71 -8.33 -14.27 -4.41
CA THR A 71 -7.78 -13.24 -3.51
C THR A 71 -6.35 -13.59 -3.15
N VAL A 72 -5.45 -12.61 -3.22
CA VAL A 72 -4.02 -12.80 -2.97
C VAL A 72 -3.63 -12.17 -1.64
N ASP A 73 -3.01 -12.95 -0.75
CA ASP A 73 -2.37 -12.47 0.48
C ASP A 73 -0.96 -12.01 0.13
N TYR A 74 -0.87 -10.82 -0.45
CA TYR A 74 0.41 -10.30 -0.88
C TYR A 74 1.24 -9.89 0.33
N ARG A 75 2.56 -9.97 0.19
CA ARG A 75 3.47 -9.54 1.26
C ARG A 75 3.21 -8.07 1.58
N LEU A 76 2.89 -7.83 2.84
CA LEU A 76 2.84 -6.49 3.39
C LEU A 76 4.27 -6.11 3.72
N ASP A 77 4.77 -5.07 3.05
CA ASP A 77 6.06 -4.53 3.41
C ASP A 77 5.83 -3.70 4.66
N TYR A 78 6.19 -4.27 5.81
CA TYR A 78 6.28 -3.50 7.04
C TYR A 78 7.43 -2.52 6.85
N LEU A 79 7.13 -1.35 6.27
CA LEU A 79 7.86 -0.15 6.64
C LEU A 79 7.84 -0.15 8.17
N LYS A 80 8.98 -0.52 8.77
CA LYS A 80 9.13 -0.57 10.22
C LYS A 80 8.66 0.80 10.69
N ILE A 81 7.50 0.87 11.33
CA ILE A 81 6.94 2.13 11.82
C ILE A 81 7.95 2.82 12.75
N SER A 82 8.80 2.02 13.41
CA SER A 82 9.97 2.50 14.14
C SER A 82 10.92 3.33 13.27
N THR A 83 11.19 2.95 12.02
CA THR A 83 12.04 3.71 11.10
C THR A 83 11.44 5.07 10.76
N ILE A 84 10.13 5.17 10.53
CA ILE A 84 9.49 6.48 10.30
C ILE A 84 9.58 7.37 11.56
N PHE A 85 9.39 6.78 12.74
CA PHE A 85 9.46 7.49 14.01
C PHE A 85 10.88 7.96 14.34
N GLU A 86 11.89 7.11 14.14
CA GLU A 86 13.31 7.44 14.33
C GLU A 86 13.75 8.59 13.42
N TRP A 87 13.31 8.60 12.16
CA TRP A 87 13.61 9.71 11.24
C TRP A 87 12.96 11.02 11.68
N PHE A 88 11.73 10.98 12.18
CA PHE A 88 11.05 12.16 12.71
C PHE A 88 11.76 12.73 13.95
N LEU A 89 12.17 11.86 14.87
CA LEU A 89 12.93 12.25 16.07
C LEU A 89 14.35 12.74 15.74
N ALA A 90 15.03 12.13 14.77
CA ALA A 90 16.33 12.56 14.28
C ALA A 90 16.26 13.91 13.52
N GLY A 91 15.13 14.21 12.88
CA GLY A 91 14.84 15.52 12.32
C GLY A 91 14.65 16.59 13.39
N ALA A 92 13.87 16.28 14.44
CA ALA A 92 13.62 17.19 15.56
C ALA A 92 14.89 17.50 16.38
N ARG A 93 15.81 16.53 16.56
CA ARG A 93 17.09 16.77 17.26
C ARG A 93 18.04 17.70 16.51
N ARG A 94 17.93 17.80 15.18
CA ARG A 94 18.79 18.69 14.38
C ARG A 94 18.33 20.15 14.38
N SER A 95 17.07 20.45 14.70
CA SER A 95 16.58 21.84 14.72
C SER A 95 16.93 22.61 15.98
N THR A 96 17.27 21.93 17.09
CA THR A 96 17.53 22.59 18.39
C THR A 96 18.99 23.04 18.59
N ILE A 97 19.94 22.59 17.75
CA ILE A 97 21.35 22.99 17.82
C ILE A 97 21.69 23.89 16.63
N ARG A 98 21.23 25.14 16.66
CA ARG A 98 21.93 26.34 16.12
C ARG A 98 21.05 27.58 16.30
N SER A 99 21.12 28.24 17.45
CA SER A 99 21.08 29.70 17.51
C SER A 99 21.47 30.19 18.91
N ARG A 100 22.73 30.59 19.07
CA ARG A 100 23.15 31.61 20.03
C ARG A 100 23.91 32.66 19.22
N SER A 101 23.47 33.92 19.35
CA SER A 101 24.09 35.18 18.89
C SER A 101 24.33 35.31 17.37
N THR A 102 23.91 36.34 16.64
CA THR A 102 23.67 37.76 16.98
C THR A 102 22.75 38.35 15.89
N MET A 103 21.78 39.19 16.26
CA MET A 103 21.03 40.00 15.30
C MET A 103 21.92 41.14 14.79
N SER A 104 22.07 41.27 13.48
CA SER A 104 22.36 42.56 12.85
C SER A 104 21.59 42.68 11.54
N SER A 105 20.73 43.69 11.52
CA SER A 105 19.98 44.21 10.38
C SER A 105 20.88 44.55 9.21
N GLN A 106 20.63 43.97 8.04
CA GLN A 106 20.88 44.60 6.73
C GLN A 106 20.14 43.78 5.66
N TRP A 107 18.96 44.25 5.31
CA TRP A 107 18.13 43.73 4.22
C TRP A 107 18.22 44.69 3.03
N TYR A 108 18.16 44.09 1.84
CA TYR A 108 17.81 44.66 0.53
C TYR A 108 18.74 45.69 -0.12
N GLY A 109 19.38 45.24 -1.20
CA GLY A 109 19.44 46.01 -2.44
C GLY A 109 20.76 46.69 -2.76
N GLN A 110 21.73 45.95 -3.30
CA GLN A 110 22.69 46.49 -4.27
C GLN A 110 23.59 45.38 -4.82
N PHE A 111 23.41 45.03 -6.09
CA PHE A 111 24.41 45.17 -7.16
C PHE A 111 23.99 44.34 -8.37
N SER A 112 23.51 45.05 -9.39
CA SER A 112 23.45 44.56 -10.78
C SER A 112 24.86 44.21 -11.27
N ALA A 113 24.95 43.12 -12.00
CA ALA A 113 26.18 42.60 -12.58
C ALA A 113 26.59 43.36 -13.86
N ARG A 114 27.89 43.71 -13.92
CA ARG A 114 28.82 43.65 -15.08
C ARG A 114 28.55 44.61 -16.26
N LEU A 115 29.53 45.25 -16.93
CA LEU A 115 31.01 45.25 -16.99
C LEU A 115 31.46 46.48 -17.88
N PRO A 116 32.76 46.73 -18.15
CA PRO A 116 33.38 48.07 -18.18
C PRO A 116 33.76 48.63 -19.57
N THR A 117 34.02 49.94 -19.55
CA THR A 117 34.92 50.81 -20.35
C THR A 117 35.15 50.55 -21.83
N GLY A 118 34.75 51.56 -22.62
CA GLY A 118 35.25 51.95 -23.93
C GLY A 118 34.75 53.34 -24.25
#